data_AF-A0A6I5CRN9-F1
#
_entry.id   AF-A0A6I5CRN9-F1
#
_cell.length_a   1.000
_cell.length_b   1.000
_cell.length_c   1.000
_cell.angle_alpha   90.00
_cell.angle_beta   90.00
_cell.angle_gamma   90.00
#
_symmetry.space_group_name_H-M   'P 1'
#
loop_
_entity.id
_entity.type
_entity.pdbx_description
1 polymer ?
#
loop_
_entity_poly.entity_id
_entity_poly.type
_entity_poly.pdbx_seq_one_letter_code
_entity_poly.pdbx_strand_id
1 'polypeptide(L)'
;MRCPGAEPGGVVVSRGRGDGTFEPARLVLNDFGSAQGWTAAKHLRFLADVTGDGTPDIVGFGDEGVWVSHNDGEGGFEQAQLVCRGFGHDDDAGAWRVGRHPRFLADITGDGRVDIVGFGGPGVYVARNLFRRFRTR
;
A
#
# COMPACT_ATOMS: atom_id res chain seq x y z
N MET A 1 -2.92 22.82 17.43
CA MET A 1 -4.30 22.98 16.93
C MET A 1 -4.86 21.60 16.66
N ARG A 2 -5.80 21.10 17.47
CA ARG A 2 -6.45 19.80 17.26
C ARG A 2 -7.79 20.07 16.53
N CYS A 3 -8.02 19.42 15.41
CA CYS A 3 -9.33 19.43 14.75
C CYS A 3 -10.26 18.44 15.48
N PRO A 4 -11.47 18.84 15.88
CA PRO A 4 -12.43 17.94 16.49
C PRO A 4 -13.20 17.14 15.41
N GLY A 5 -13.39 15.83 15.64
CA GLY A 5 -14.65 15.16 15.33
C GLY A 5 -14.76 14.28 14.08
N ALA A 6 -13.74 14.16 13.22
CA ALA A 6 -13.73 13.13 12.19
C ALA A 6 -12.30 12.59 12.05
N GLU A 7 -12.08 11.36 12.52
CA GLU A 7 -10.92 10.60 12.07
C GLU A 7 -10.96 10.61 10.54
N PRO A 8 -9.90 11.03 9.85
CA PRO A 8 -9.90 11.00 8.40
C PRO A 8 -10.21 9.58 7.94
N GLY A 9 -11.31 9.41 7.21
CA GLY A 9 -11.70 8.13 6.63
C GLY A 9 -10.82 7.75 5.44
N GLY A 10 -9.52 8.08 5.46
CA GLY A 10 -8.61 7.91 4.35
C GLY A 10 -7.21 8.46 4.62
N VAL A 11 -6.45 8.74 3.55
CA VAL A 11 -5.06 9.17 3.63
C VAL A 11 -4.95 10.69 3.68
N VAL A 12 -4.25 11.17 4.70
CA VAL A 12 -3.98 12.60 4.91
C VAL A 12 -2.50 12.87 4.78
N VAL A 13 -2.13 13.89 4.01
CA VAL A 13 -0.75 14.30 3.76
C VAL A 13 -0.54 15.75 4.19
N SER A 14 0.61 15.99 4.81
CA SER A 14 1.13 17.33 5.11
C SER A 14 2.50 17.43 4.40
N ARG A 15 2.59 18.31 3.40
CA ARG A 15 3.77 18.37 2.51
C ARG A 15 4.91 19.14 3.19
N GLY A 16 6.11 18.57 3.21
CA GLY A 16 7.29 19.25 3.72
C GLY A 16 7.73 20.40 2.81
N ARG A 17 8.15 21.52 3.39
CA ARG A 17 8.65 22.69 2.65
C ARG A 17 10.16 22.65 2.39
N GLY A 18 10.86 21.63 2.92
CA GLY A 18 12.31 21.47 2.80
C GLY A 18 13.13 22.21 3.87
N ASP A 19 12.48 22.99 4.73
CA ASP A 19 13.09 23.77 5.81
C ASP A 19 12.76 23.22 7.22
N GLY A 20 12.23 21.99 7.28
CA GLY A 20 11.74 21.38 8.51
C GLY A 20 10.30 21.77 8.90
N THR A 21 9.64 22.62 8.11
CA THR A 21 8.22 22.96 8.29
C THR A 21 7.33 22.23 7.27
N PHE A 22 6.02 22.23 7.53
CA PHE A 22 5.04 21.52 6.71
C PHE A 22 3.83 22.39 6.35
N GLU A 23 3.21 22.09 5.22
CA GLU A 23 1.91 22.64 4.83
C GLU A 23 0.78 22.10 5.72
N PRO A 24 -0.37 22.79 5.82
CA PRO A 24 -1.56 22.23 6.46
C PRO A 24 -1.91 20.86 5.86
N ALA A 25 -2.30 19.94 6.73
CA ALA A 25 -2.69 18.59 6.33
C ALA A 25 -3.93 18.60 5.44
N ARG A 26 -3.94 17.79 4.37
CA ARG A 26 -5.05 17.64 3.42
C ARG A 26 -5.41 16.17 3.27
N LEU A 27 -6.70 15.87 3.23
CA LEU A 27 -7.20 14.56 2.79
C LEU A 27 -6.95 14.44 1.29
N VAL A 28 -6.12 13.49 0.89
CA VAL A 28 -5.70 13.30 -0.51
C VAL A 28 -6.32 12.07 -1.15
N LEU A 29 -6.80 11.11 -0.34
CA LEU A 29 -7.43 9.89 -0.84
C LEU A 29 -8.48 9.37 0.16
N ASN A 30 -9.67 9.03 -0.34
CA ASN A 30 -10.77 8.46 0.45
C ASN A 30 -10.74 6.92 0.49
N ASP A 31 -9.57 6.35 0.79
CA ASP A 31 -9.35 4.90 0.90
C ASP A 31 -8.20 4.62 1.89
N PHE A 32 -7.89 3.35 2.14
CA PHE A 32 -6.91 2.87 3.12
C PHE A 32 -7.23 3.24 4.58
N GLY A 33 -8.42 3.79 4.84
CA GLY A 33 -8.93 4.16 6.15
C GLY A 33 -9.86 3.11 6.76
N SER A 34 -10.16 3.26 8.05
CA SER A 34 -11.10 2.38 8.76
C SER A 34 -12.52 2.45 8.20
N ALA A 35 -12.91 3.59 7.62
CA ALA A 35 -14.19 3.77 6.94
C ALA A 35 -14.36 2.83 5.72
N GLN A 36 -13.27 2.42 5.08
CA GLN A 36 -13.25 1.43 4.00
C GLN A 36 -12.89 0.02 4.51
N GLY A 37 -12.94 -0.22 5.82
CA GLY A 37 -12.68 -1.53 6.41
C GLY A 37 -11.20 -1.84 6.71
N TRP A 38 -10.29 -0.88 6.50
CA TRP A 38 -8.87 -1.13 6.79
C TRP A 38 -8.58 -1.19 8.30
N THR A 39 -8.00 -2.31 8.76
CA THR A 39 -7.63 -2.49 10.17
C THR A 39 -6.18 -2.89 10.33
N ALA A 40 -5.53 -2.47 11.42
CA ALA A 40 -4.14 -2.86 11.70
C ALA A 40 -3.98 -4.35 12.03
N ALA A 41 -5.06 -5.00 12.51
CA ALA A 41 -5.03 -6.43 12.83
C ALA A 41 -4.99 -7.33 11.59
N LYS A 42 -5.62 -6.90 10.49
CA LYS A 42 -5.72 -7.69 9.26
C LYS A 42 -4.83 -7.18 8.13
N HIS A 43 -4.69 -5.86 8.00
CA HIS A 43 -4.18 -5.23 6.79
C HIS A 43 -2.87 -4.48 7.03
N LEU A 44 -1.91 -4.72 6.14
CA LEU A 44 -0.66 -3.98 6.09
C LEU A 44 -0.78 -2.85 5.08
N ARG A 45 -0.19 -1.68 5.36
CA ARG A 45 -0.16 -0.51 4.49
C ARG A 45 1.26 0.06 4.47
N PHE A 46 1.77 0.35 3.28
CA PHE A 46 3.13 0.78 3.03
C PHE A 46 3.16 1.93 2.02
N LEU A 47 4.29 2.62 1.99
CA LEU A 47 4.68 3.52 0.91
C LEU A 47 5.87 2.90 0.17
N ALA A 48 5.77 2.76 -1.16
CA ALA A 48 6.85 2.20 -1.98
C ALA A 48 6.71 2.64 -3.44
N ASP A 49 7.83 2.79 -4.14
CA ASP A 49 7.85 3.11 -5.57
C ASP A 49 7.55 1.83 -6.40
N VAL A 50 6.31 1.70 -6.87
CA VAL A 50 5.89 0.56 -7.70
C VAL A 50 5.95 0.86 -9.20
N THR A 51 6.12 2.13 -9.58
CA THR A 51 6.19 2.61 -10.96
C THR A 51 7.62 2.78 -11.47
N GLY A 52 8.58 2.97 -10.57
CA GLY A 52 9.99 3.24 -10.85
C GLY A 52 10.26 4.71 -11.18
N ASP A 53 9.38 5.63 -10.79
CA ASP A 53 9.51 7.06 -11.07
C ASP A 53 10.22 7.85 -9.96
N GLY A 54 10.62 7.18 -8.89
CA GLY A 54 11.29 7.77 -7.73
C GLY A 54 10.34 8.33 -6.68
N THR A 55 9.02 8.25 -6.89
CA THR A 55 7.99 8.75 -5.99
C THR A 55 7.23 7.58 -5.36
N PRO A 56 7.05 7.55 -4.02
CA PRO A 56 6.35 6.42 -3.41
C PRO A 56 4.84 6.46 -3.68
N ASP A 57 4.31 5.31 -4.08
CA ASP A 57 2.89 4.98 -4.15
C ASP A 57 2.39 4.43 -2.81
N ILE A 58 1.06 4.35 -2.64
CA ILE A 58 0.46 3.65 -1.48
C ILE A 58 0.19 2.20 -1.87
N VAL A 59 0.66 1.27 -1.04
CA VAL A 59 0.42 -0.18 -1.19
C VAL A 59 -0.29 -0.72 0.04
N GLY A 60 -1.42 -1.39 -0.15
CA GLY A 60 -2.17 -2.02 0.93
C GLY A 60 -2.44 -3.50 0.68
N PHE A 61 -2.12 -4.34 1.65
CA PHE A 61 -2.50 -5.75 1.69
C PHE A 61 -3.86 -5.85 2.40
N GLY A 62 -4.94 -5.84 1.62
CA GLY A 62 -6.34 -5.85 2.07
C GLY A 62 -6.94 -7.25 2.18
N ASP A 63 -8.27 -7.32 2.18
CA ASP A 63 -9.01 -8.59 2.23
C ASP A 63 -8.82 -9.40 0.93
N GLU A 64 -9.18 -8.83 -0.23
CA GLU A 64 -9.13 -9.50 -1.55
C GLU A 64 -7.71 -9.64 -2.17
N GLY A 65 -6.71 -9.00 -1.57
CA GLY A 65 -5.34 -9.00 -2.10
C GLY A 65 -4.62 -7.66 -1.94
N VAL A 66 -3.76 -7.33 -2.91
CA VAL A 66 -2.89 -6.15 -2.87
C VAL A 66 -3.52 -5.03 -3.70
N TRP A 67 -3.77 -3.92 -3.02
CA TRP A 67 -4.27 -2.67 -3.58
C TRP A 67 -3.14 -1.66 -3.70
N VAL A 68 -3.12 -0.92 -4.81
CA VAL A 68 -2.17 0.16 -5.03
C VAL A 68 -2.90 1.42 -5.44
N SER A 69 -2.52 2.55 -4.86
CA SER A 69 -2.92 3.88 -5.31
C SER A 69 -1.67 4.63 -5.71
N HIS A 70 -1.62 5.05 -6.97
CA HIS A 70 -0.44 5.63 -7.57
C HIS A 70 -0.29 7.10 -7.23
N ASN A 71 0.94 7.53 -6.96
CA ASN A 71 1.24 8.95 -6.80
C ASN A 71 1.10 9.66 -8.15
N ASP A 72 0.44 10.82 -8.19
CA ASP A 72 0.31 11.60 -9.43
C ASP A 72 1.51 12.54 -9.70
N GLY A 73 2.47 12.61 -8.76
CA GLY A 73 3.64 13.49 -8.82
C GLY A 73 3.35 14.94 -8.42
N GLU A 74 2.09 15.31 -8.23
CA GLU A 74 1.64 16.66 -7.86
C GLU A 74 1.18 16.74 -6.39
N GLY A 75 1.35 15.64 -5.64
CA GLY A 75 1.01 15.53 -4.23
C GLY A 75 -0.38 14.95 -3.96
N GLY A 76 -1.04 14.43 -5.01
CA GLY A 76 -2.24 13.63 -4.92
C GLY A 76 -1.97 12.16 -5.22
N PHE A 77 -3.05 11.39 -5.23
CA PHE A 77 -3.04 9.94 -5.44
C PHE A 77 -4.22 9.53 -6.30
N GLU A 78 -3.97 8.65 -7.28
CA GLU A 78 -5.02 8.02 -8.08
C GLU A 78 -5.94 7.14 -7.22
N GLN A 79 -7.12 6.80 -7.72
CA GLN A 79 -7.98 5.83 -7.04
C GLN A 79 -7.27 4.47 -6.87
N ALA A 80 -7.42 3.84 -5.71
CA ALA A 80 -6.82 2.54 -5.44
C ALA A 80 -7.35 1.46 -6.40
N GLN A 81 -6.44 0.61 -6.90
CA GLN A 81 -6.74 -0.50 -7.78
C GLN A 81 -6.22 -1.82 -7.19
N LEU A 82 -7.03 -2.88 -7.29
CA LEU A 82 -6.60 -4.23 -6.96
C LEU A 82 -5.63 -4.74 -8.04
N VAL A 83 -4.35 -4.87 -7.70
CA VAL A 83 -3.27 -5.22 -8.65
C VAL A 83 -2.79 -6.66 -8.51
N CYS A 84 -3.15 -7.33 -7.41
CA CYS A 84 -2.86 -8.75 -7.17
C CYS A 84 -3.97 -9.38 -6.31
N ARG A 85 -4.54 -10.51 -6.73
CA ARG A 85 -5.53 -11.29 -5.94
C ARG A 85 -4.90 -12.28 -4.95
N GLY A 86 -3.64 -12.06 -4.59
CA GLY A 86 -2.92 -12.85 -3.59
C GLY A 86 -2.43 -11.97 -2.45
N PHE A 87 -1.86 -12.59 -1.42
CA PHE A 87 -1.31 -11.90 -0.24
C PHE A 87 -2.36 -11.21 0.65
N GLY A 88 -3.65 -11.45 0.36
CA GLY A 88 -4.80 -10.87 1.05
C GLY A 88 -5.25 -11.70 2.25
N HIS A 89 -6.12 -11.10 3.06
CA HIS A 89 -6.65 -11.74 4.26
C HIS A 89 -7.70 -12.82 3.95
N ASP A 90 -8.48 -12.68 2.89
CA ASP A 90 -9.51 -13.65 2.55
C ASP A 90 -8.92 -14.99 2.09
N ASP A 91 -9.70 -16.06 2.24
CA ASP A 91 -9.24 -17.42 1.99
C ASP A 91 -8.89 -17.63 0.50
N ASP A 92 -9.64 -17.02 -0.40
CA ASP A 92 -9.37 -17.02 -1.85
C ASP A 92 -8.16 -16.14 -2.23
N ALA A 93 -7.79 -15.17 -1.39
CA ALA A 93 -6.57 -14.38 -1.49
C ALA A 93 -5.36 -15.00 -0.77
N GLY A 94 -5.52 -16.20 -0.20
CA GLY A 94 -4.45 -17.00 0.41
C GLY A 94 -4.37 -16.95 1.93
N ALA A 95 -5.37 -16.39 2.63
CA ALA A 95 -5.49 -16.40 4.09
C ALA A 95 -4.27 -15.81 4.83
N TRP A 96 -3.74 -14.68 4.34
CA TRP A 96 -2.58 -14.04 4.94
C TRP A 96 -2.94 -13.37 6.28
N ARG A 97 -2.02 -13.38 7.26
CA ARG A 97 -2.27 -12.90 8.63
C ARG A 97 -1.07 -12.08 9.10
N VAL A 98 -1.31 -10.90 9.65
CA VAL A 98 -0.25 -9.96 10.09
C VAL A 98 0.72 -10.62 11.07
N GLY A 99 0.20 -11.35 12.06
CA GLY A 99 1.03 -12.00 13.09
C GLY A 99 1.66 -13.35 12.71
N ARG A 100 1.46 -13.85 11.48
CA ARG A 100 1.94 -15.18 11.06
C ARG A 100 2.69 -15.18 9.73
N HIS A 101 2.30 -14.31 8.81
CA HIS A 101 2.79 -14.31 7.44
C HIS A 101 3.41 -12.94 7.09
N PRO A 102 4.72 -12.74 7.36
CA PRO A 102 5.44 -11.54 6.95
C PRO A 102 5.31 -11.28 5.44
N ARG A 103 5.10 -10.02 5.07
CA ARG A 103 4.98 -9.55 3.68
C ARG A 103 5.82 -8.29 3.52
N PHE A 104 6.60 -8.24 2.46
CA PHE A 104 7.57 -7.19 2.18
C PHE A 104 7.43 -6.71 0.75
N LEU A 105 7.89 -5.48 0.53
CA LEU A 105 8.08 -4.88 -0.77
C LEU A 105 9.58 -4.70 -1.00
N ALA A 106 10.11 -5.28 -2.06
CA ALA A 106 11.54 -5.21 -2.39
C ALA A 106 11.75 -5.40 -3.89
N ASP A 107 12.62 -4.60 -4.50
CA ASP A 107 13.08 -4.86 -5.87
C ASP A 107 14.03 -6.08 -5.85
N ILE A 108 13.53 -7.23 -6.30
CA ILE A 108 14.32 -8.47 -6.40
C ILE A 108 14.68 -8.80 -7.85
N THR A 109 14.29 -7.94 -8.79
CA THR A 109 14.57 -8.11 -10.22
C THR A 109 15.63 -7.14 -10.74
N GLY A 110 15.94 -6.09 -9.98
CA GLY A 110 16.89 -5.05 -10.33
C GLY A 110 16.36 -4.07 -11.38
N ASP A 111 15.04 -3.94 -11.51
CA ASP A 111 14.40 -3.11 -12.53
C ASP A 111 13.86 -1.77 -12.01
N GLY A 112 14.16 -1.45 -10.74
CA GLY A 112 13.83 -0.18 -10.10
C GLY A 112 12.40 -0.11 -9.57
N ARG A 113 11.63 -1.20 -9.61
CA ARG A 113 10.27 -1.26 -9.07
C ARG A 113 10.18 -2.34 -8.01
N VAL A 114 9.49 -2.07 -6.90
CA VAL A 114 9.35 -3.10 -5.86
C VAL A 114 8.48 -4.27 -6.33
N ASP A 115 8.92 -5.49 -6.02
CA ASP A 115 8.14 -6.72 -6.08
C ASP A 115 7.51 -7.04 -4.71
N ILE A 116 6.63 -8.04 -4.66
CA ILE A 116 6.05 -8.54 -3.41
C ILE A 116 6.74 -9.83 -3.00
N VAL A 117 7.20 -9.91 -1.75
CA VAL A 117 7.73 -11.13 -1.13
C VAL A 117 6.90 -11.45 0.12
N GLY A 118 6.33 -12.64 0.18
CA GLY A 118 5.54 -13.11 1.32
C GLY A 118 6.03 -14.44 1.88
N PHE A 119 6.17 -14.52 3.20
CA PHE A 119 6.53 -15.75 3.91
C PHE A 119 5.25 -16.41 4.41
N GLY A 120 4.73 -17.36 3.62
CA GLY A 120 3.51 -18.10 3.91
C GLY A 120 3.78 -19.43 4.62
N GLY A 121 2.71 -20.13 5.01
CA GLY A 121 2.81 -21.42 5.73
C GLY A 121 3.73 -22.48 5.08
N PRO A 122 3.63 -22.74 3.76
CA PRO A 122 4.44 -23.76 3.10
C PRO A 122 5.74 -23.24 2.44
N GLY A 123 6.02 -21.93 2.47
CA GLY A 123 7.21 -21.38 1.83
C GLY A 123 7.15 -19.88 1.55
N VAL A 124 8.10 -19.42 0.73
CA VAL A 124 8.20 -18.03 0.28
C VAL A 124 7.53 -17.89 -1.08
N TYR A 125 6.64 -16.91 -1.18
CA TYR A 125 5.88 -16.56 -2.38
C TYR A 125 6.35 -15.23 -2.91
N VAL A 126 6.38 -15.10 -4.24
CA VAL A 126 6.80 -13.89 -4.92
C VAL A 126 5.74 -13.47 -5.92
N ALA A 127 5.42 -12.17 -5.95
CA ALA A 127 4.73 -11.57 -7.09
C ALA A 127 5.64 -10.55 -7.76
N ARG A 128 5.96 -10.80 -9.04
CA ARG A 128 6.78 -9.90 -9.83
C ARG A 128 5.99 -8.71 -10.30
N ASN A 129 6.56 -7.53 -10.19
CA ASN A 129 6.00 -6.29 -10.70
C ASN A 129 6.22 -6.16 -12.22
N LEU A 130 5.13 -6.22 -12.98
CA LEU A 130 5.13 -6.11 -14.45
C LEU A 130 4.70 -4.70 -14.92
N PHE A 131 4.98 -3.69 -14.10
CA PHE A 131 4.55 -2.30 -14.22
C PHE A 131 3.05 -2.12 -13.98
N ARG A 132 2.70 -1.53 -12.83
CA ARG A 132 1.32 -1.30 -12.33
C ARG A 132 0.46 -2.57 -12.15
N ARG A 133 1.04 -3.77 -12.28
CA ARG A 133 0.38 -5.06 -12.06
C ARG A 133 1.37 -6.08 -11.51
N PHE A 134 0.90 -7.02 -10.71
CA PHE A 134 1.74 -8.10 -10.16
C PHE A 134 1.32 -9.47 -10.69
N ARG A 135 2.32 -10.31 -11.00
CA ARG A 135 2.11 -11.73 -11.36
C ARG A 135 2.76 -12.64 -10.32
N THR A 136 1.96 -13.48 -9.69
CA THR A 136 2.44 -14.52 -8.77
C THR A 136 3.24 -15.59 -9.52
N ARG A 137 4.27 -16.11 -8.86
CA ARG A 137 5.06 -17.26 -9.30
C ARG A 137 5.21 -18.26 -8.15
#